data_AF-A0A1V5NQ79-F1
#
_entry.id   AF-A0A1V5NQ79-F1
#
_cell.length_a   1.000
_cell.length_b   1.000
_cell.length_c   1.000
_cell.angle_alpha   90.00
_cell.angle_beta   90.00
_cell.angle_gamma   90.00
#
_symmetry.space_group_name_H-M   'P 1'
#
loop_
_entity.id
_entity.type
_entity.pdbx_description
1 polymer ?
#
loop_
_entity_poly.entity_id
_entity_poly.type
_entity_poly.pdbx_seq_one_letter_code
_entity_poly.pdbx_strand_id
1 'polypeptide(L)'
;MTPKERKHFVNIMRYFLVLAFLLWLPALQAQQPAGGETEPKLGKVRRGMTWVLKKKDGDLSCVGRHDTTDAYRGDTPCTALLPILAIKRKKLPKPESLVIESEYYQWSGGVIALTKPVEGSRLTSLEEANRIIQEQLGPGWEMAEFHDGWGWNFWAYGDIAHDQHFWVFINDQPANPWDSVPE
;
A
#
# COMPACT_ATOMS: atom_id res chain seq x y z
N MET A 1 33.04 -21.90 -82.44
CA MET A 1 32.50 -20.64 -82.99
C MET A 1 31.43 -21.02 -84.00
N THR A 2 30.12 -20.72 -83.90
CA THR A 2 29.28 -19.83 -83.07
C THR A 2 27.85 -20.49 -82.97
N PRO A 3 26.74 -19.86 -82.49
CA PRO A 3 26.04 -20.26 -81.26
C PRO A 3 24.49 -20.42 -81.41
N LYS A 4 23.79 -20.58 -80.26
CA LYS A 4 22.35 -20.31 -79.98
C LYS A 4 21.37 -21.49 -80.06
N GLU A 5 21.19 -22.26 -78.97
CA GLU A 5 20.22 -22.08 -77.85
C GLU A 5 18.87 -22.79 -78.10
N ARG A 6 18.60 -23.91 -77.40
CA ARG A 6 17.88 -24.04 -76.10
C ARG A 6 16.35 -23.81 -76.28
N LYS A 7 15.43 -24.75 -76.02
CA LYS A 7 15.32 -25.76 -74.94
C LYS A 7 14.35 -26.88 -75.38
N HIS A 8 14.59 -28.07 -74.84
CA HIS A 8 13.89 -29.32 -75.12
C HIS A 8 13.05 -29.77 -73.91
N PHE A 9 11.88 -30.35 -74.23
CA PHE A 9 11.29 -31.59 -73.73
C PHE A 9 10.74 -31.66 -72.27
N VAL A 10 9.47 -32.01 -71.97
CA VAL A 10 8.46 -33.00 -72.47
C VAL A 10 8.34 -34.20 -71.50
N ASN A 11 7.09 -34.65 -71.26
CA ASN A 11 6.67 -36.05 -70.95
C ASN A 11 6.85 -36.61 -69.52
N ILE A 12 6.08 -37.58 -68.98
CA ILE A 12 4.83 -38.32 -69.35
C ILE A 12 4.51 -39.33 -68.22
N MET A 13 3.23 -39.69 -68.07
CA MET A 13 2.64 -41.01 -67.73
C MET A 13 2.90 -41.81 -66.42
N ARG A 14 1.74 -42.27 -65.90
CA ARG A 14 1.35 -43.65 -65.46
C ARG A 14 1.97 -44.21 -64.17
N TYR A 15 1.15 -44.72 -63.25
CA TYR A 15 0.71 -46.13 -63.17
C TYR A 15 -0.19 -46.37 -61.94
N PHE A 16 -1.08 -47.36 -62.08
CA PHE A 16 -2.02 -47.91 -61.10
C PHE A 16 -1.32 -48.58 -59.91
N LEU A 17 -1.95 -48.61 -58.72
CA LEU A 17 -2.11 -49.83 -57.91
C LEU A 17 -3.02 -49.65 -56.67
N VAL A 18 -3.85 -50.65 -56.48
CA VAL A 18 -4.83 -50.94 -55.43
C VAL A 18 -4.12 -51.27 -54.11
N LEU A 19 -4.65 -50.84 -52.95
CA LEU A 19 -4.64 -51.65 -51.71
C LEU A 19 -5.47 -51.02 -50.58
N ALA A 20 -6.37 -51.83 -50.04
CA ALA A 20 -7.21 -51.55 -48.89
C ALA A 20 -6.37 -51.31 -47.62
N PHE A 21 -6.69 -50.27 -46.86
CA PHE A 21 -6.19 -50.07 -45.51
C PHE A 21 -7.35 -50.06 -44.52
N LEU A 22 -7.32 -51.06 -43.64
CA LEU A 22 -8.12 -51.17 -42.43
C LEU A 22 -7.90 -49.93 -41.55
N LEU A 23 -9.02 -49.42 -41.03
CA LEU A 23 -9.08 -48.27 -40.13
C LEU A 23 -8.29 -48.54 -38.84
N TRP A 24 -7.14 -47.90 -38.70
CA TRP A 24 -6.48 -47.69 -37.42
C TRP A 24 -6.91 -46.31 -36.91
N LEU A 25 -7.88 -46.30 -35.98
CA LEU A 25 -8.22 -45.09 -35.23
C LEU A 25 -7.10 -44.86 -34.21
N PRO A 26 -6.37 -43.74 -34.25
CA PRO A 26 -5.53 -43.38 -33.11
C PRO A 26 -6.47 -43.05 -31.95
N ALA A 27 -6.23 -43.66 -30.78
CA ALA A 27 -6.82 -43.16 -29.55
C ALA A 27 -6.33 -41.71 -29.39
N LEU A 28 -7.26 -40.76 -29.49
CA LEU A 28 -6.98 -39.35 -29.20
C LEU A 28 -6.74 -39.26 -27.70
N GLN A 29 -5.48 -39.35 -27.31
CA GLN A 29 -5.07 -39.07 -25.94
C GLN A 29 -5.34 -37.59 -25.70
N ALA A 30 -6.37 -37.30 -24.91
CA ALA A 30 -6.63 -35.96 -24.43
C ALA A 30 -5.40 -35.52 -23.62
N GLN A 31 -4.56 -34.66 -24.20
CA GLN A 31 -3.56 -33.93 -23.45
C GLN A 31 -4.32 -33.01 -22.49
N GLN A 32 -4.31 -33.35 -21.21
CA GLN A 32 -4.66 -32.42 -20.16
C GLN A 32 -3.78 -31.17 -20.33
N PRO A 33 -4.36 -29.96 -20.35
CA PRO A 33 -3.55 -28.76 -20.34
C PRO A 33 -2.78 -28.76 -19.02
N ALA A 34 -1.45 -28.62 -19.10
CA ALA A 34 -0.59 -28.31 -17.97
C ALA A 34 -0.89 -26.89 -17.51
N GLY A 35 -2.06 -26.68 -16.90
CA GLY A 35 -2.44 -25.48 -16.19
C GLY A 35 -1.79 -25.49 -14.81
N GLY A 36 -0.48 -25.25 -14.78
CA GLY A 36 0.18 -24.79 -13.57
C GLY A 36 -0.24 -23.35 -13.30
N GLU A 37 -1.47 -23.15 -12.86
CA GLU A 37 -1.85 -21.90 -12.20
C GLU A 37 -1.09 -21.91 -10.87
N THR A 38 0.06 -21.25 -10.86
CA THR A 38 0.66 -20.80 -9.61
C THR A 38 -0.35 -19.83 -9.02
N GLU A 39 -1.21 -20.28 -8.11
CA GLU A 39 -1.84 -19.38 -7.15
C GLU A 39 -0.72 -18.47 -6.62
N PRO A 40 -0.84 -17.14 -6.75
CA PRO A 40 0.13 -16.27 -6.14
C PRO A 40 0.11 -16.61 -4.65
N LYS A 41 1.23 -17.12 -4.12
CA LYS A 41 1.41 -17.23 -2.67
C LYS A 41 1.08 -15.85 -2.12
N LEU A 42 -0.06 -15.71 -1.46
CA LEU A 42 -0.47 -14.46 -0.85
C LEU A 42 0.66 -14.07 0.10
N GLY A 43 1.47 -13.10 -0.32
CA GLY A 43 2.56 -12.60 0.51
C GLY A 43 1.94 -12.11 1.81
N LYS A 44 2.50 -12.50 2.95
CA LYS A 44 1.99 -12.08 4.25
C LYS A 44 1.81 -10.57 4.27
N VAL A 45 0.62 -10.11 4.67
CA VAL A 45 0.27 -8.69 4.59
C VAL A 45 0.63 -8.03 5.91
N ARG A 46 1.54 -7.06 5.86
CA ARG A 46 1.82 -6.19 7.00
C ARG A 46 0.67 -5.19 7.19
N ARG A 47 0.47 -4.77 8.43
CA ARG A 47 -0.54 -3.78 8.80
C ARG A 47 0.11 -2.62 9.54
N GLY A 48 -0.30 -1.39 9.24
CA GLY A 48 0.09 -0.21 10.00
C GLY A 48 -1.06 0.26 10.89
N MET A 49 -0.73 0.87 12.01
CA MET A 49 -1.68 1.55 12.88
C MET A 49 -2.18 2.83 12.19
N THR A 50 -3.49 3.04 12.26
CA THR A 50 -4.12 4.27 11.76
C THR A 50 -4.99 4.92 12.80
N TRP A 51 -5.09 6.24 12.68
CA TRP A 51 -5.93 7.10 13.50
C TRP A 51 -6.87 7.91 12.60
N VAL A 52 -7.81 8.60 13.24
CA VAL A 52 -8.80 9.47 12.59
C VAL A 52 -8.93 10.79 13.35
N LEU A 53 -9.60 11.77 12.73
CA LEU A 53 -10.14 12.91 13.46
C LEU A 53 -11.26 12.46 14.41
N LYS A 54 -11.16 12.82 15.69
CA LYS A 54 -12.15 12.52 16.73
C LYS A 54 -13.09 13.69 16.97
N LYS A 55 -12.53 14.90 17.09
CA LYS A 55 -13.27 16.12 17.48
C LYS A 55 -12.61 17.34 16.84
N LYS A 56 -13.42 18.39 16.63
CA LYS A 56 -12.95 19.73 16.25
C LYS A 56 -13.47 20.76 17.25
N ASP A 57 -12.66 21.79 17.45
CA ASP A 57 -13.03 23.01 18.18
C ASP A 57 -12.28 24.20 17.57
N GLY A 58 -12.95 24.98 16.71
CA GLY A 58 -12.31 26.05 15.94
C GLY A 58 -11.13 25.53 15.12
N ASP A 59 -9.94 26.11 15.36
CA ASP A 59 -8.68 25.73 14.71
C ASP A 59 -7.97 24.54 15.37
N LEU A 60 -8.63 23.89 16.34
CA LEU A 60 -8.11 22.73 17.06
C LEU A 60 -8.72 21.44 16.50
N SER A 61 -7.86 20.45 16.28
CA SER A 61 -8.28 19.10 15.94
C SER A 61 -7.81 18.14 17.04
N CYS A 62 -8.72 17.29 17.49
CA CYS A 62 -8.41 16.12 18.28
C CYS A 62 -8.29 14.92 17.35
N VAL A 63 -7.10 14.34 17.26
CA VAL A 63 -6.82 13.14 16.46
C VAL A 63 -6.53 11.97 17.38
N GLY A 64 -6.90 10.76 16.97
CA GLY A 64 -6.78 9.61 17.84
C GLY A 64 -7.35 8.32 17.27
N ARG A 65 -7.38 7.30 18.12
CA ARG A 65 -7.84 5.95 17.77
C ARG A 65 -9.30 5.93 17.28
N HIS A 66 -9.59 5.11 16.28
CA HIS A 66 -10.94 4.64 15.98
C HIS A 66 -11.19 3.28 16.64
N ASP A 67 -12.41 2.77 16.52
CA ASP A 67 -12.88 1.57 17.25
C ASP A 67 -12.10 0.29 16.90
N THR A 68 -11.41 0.29 15.77
CA THR A 68 -10.61 -0.83 15.27
C THR A 68 -9.11 -0.54 15.23
N THR A 69 -8.65 0.59 15.79
CA THR A 69 -7.21 0.87 15.89
C THR A 69 -6.52 -0.20 16.72
N ASP A 70 -5.44 -0.77 16.20
CA ASP A 70 -4.62 -1.78 16.87
C ASP A 70 -3.19 -1.27 17.00
N ALA A 71 -2.86 -0.79 18.20
CA ALA A 71 -1.53 -0.27 18.53
C ALA A 71 -0.47 -1.37 18.72
N TYR A 72 -0.85 -2.66 18.70
CA TYR A 72 0.06 -3.78 18.92
C TYR A 72 0.43 -4.50 17.62
N ARG A 73 -0.50 -4.55 16.66
CA ARG A 73 -0.32 -5.28 15.38
C ARG A 73 -0.60 -4.45 14.13
N GLY A 74 -1.13 -3.24 14.29
CA GLY A 74 -1.62 -2.43 13.19
C GLY A 74 -3.01 -2.86 12.72
N ASP A 75 -3.78 -1.92 12.20
CA ASP A 75 -5.19 -2.10 11.87
C ASP A 75 -5.49 -1.99 10.37
N THR A 76 -4.53 -1.53 9.56
CA THR A 76 -4.76 -1.25 8.14
C THR A 76 -3.68 -1.88 7.27
N PRO A 77 -4.02 -2.61 6.17
CA PRO A 77 -3.03 -3.19 5.27
C PRO A 77 -2.04 -2.13 4.75
N CYS A 78 -0.74 -2.43 4.77
CA CYS A 78 0.29 -1.50 4.28
C CYS A 78 0.16 -1.18 2.78
N THR A 79 -0.65 -1.92 2.02
CA THR A 79 -0.98 -1.60 0.62
C THR A 79 -2.01 -0.47 0.47
N ALA A 80 -2.60 0.01 1.58
CA ALA A 80 -3.54 1.13 1.55
C ALA A 80 -2.83 2.47 1.24
N LEU A 81 -3.50 3.32 0.46
CA LEU A 81 -3.09 4.70 0.21
C LEU A 81 -3.78 5.63 1.22
N LEU A 82 -3.05 6.04 2.27
CA LEU A 82 -3.56 6.95 3.30
C LEU A 82 -2.58 8.11 3.54
N PRO A 83 -3.07 9.31 3.89
CA PRO A 83 -2.19 10.40 4.33
C PRO A 83 -1.42 10.00 5.59
N ILE A 84 -0.26 10.63 5.81
CA ILE A 84 0.49 10.54 7.06
C ILE A 84 0.05 11.72 7.94
N LEU A 85 -0.24 11.45 9.22
CA LEU A 85 -0.40 12.52 10.19
C LEU A 85 0.97 13.11 10.49
N ALA A 86 1.18 14.36 10.10
CA ALA A 86 2.39 15.09 10.38
C ALA A 86 2.17 16.07 11.54
N ILE A 87 3.22 16.28 12.34
CA ILE A 87 3.26 17.25 13.42
C ILE A 87 4.50 18.11 13.32
N LYS A 88 4.35 19.39 13.69
CA LYS A 88 5.43 20.32 13.97
C LYS A 88 5.42 20.62 15.47
N ARG A 89 6.35 20.00 16.20
CA ARG A 89 6.46 20.11 17.67
C ARG A 89 7.00 21.50 18.06
N LYS A 90 6.09 22.42 18.35
CA LYS A 90 6.41 23.84 18.63
C LYS A 90 6.42 24.20 20.11
N LYS A 91 6.01 23.29 21.01
CA LYS A 91 5.83 23.53 22.45
C LYS A 91 4.90 24.73 22.72
N LEU A 92 3.84 24.85 21.92
CA LEU A 92 2.85 25.91 22.08
C LEU A 92 2.08 25.74 23.39
N PRO A 93 1.69 26.82 24.07
CA PRO A 93 0.84 26.72 25.24
C PRO A 93 -0.52 26.13 24.85
N LYS A 94 -1.11 25.35 25.76
CA LYS A 94 -2.47 24.88 25.61
C LYS A 94 -3.42 26.08 25.50
N PRO A 95 -4.32 26.14 24.51
CA PRO A 95 -5.37 27.15 24.50
C PRO A 95 -6.15 27.18 25.82
N GLU A 96 -6.45 28.37 26.33
CA GLU A 96 -7.21 28.52 27.59
C GLU A 96 -8.62 27.93 27.47
N SER A 97 -9.25 28.08 26.30
CA SER A 97 -10.57 27.54 25.98
C SER A 97 -10.61 26.02 25.89
N LEU A 98 -9.46 25.36 25.64
CA LEU A 98 -9.43 23.92 25.45
C LEU A 98 -9.57 23.19 26.79
N VAL A 99 -10.70 22.51 26.97
CA VAL A 99 -10.97 21.64 28.11
C VAL A 99 -10.40 20.26 27.84
N ILE A 100 -9.57 19.76 28.76
CA ILE A 100 -8.97 18.43 28.68
C ILE A 100 -9.86 17.46 29.45
N GLU A 101 -10.47 16.53 28.73
CA GLU A 101 -11.47 15.62 29.29
C GLU A 101 -10.84 14.47 30.09
N SER A 102 -9.65 14.01 29.69
CA SER A 102 -8.90 12.96 30.39
C SER A 102 -7.42 12.94 29.99
N GLU A 103 -6.65 12.04 30.58
CA GLU A 103 -5.26 11.77 30.20
C GLU A 103 -5.06 11.32 28.74
N TYR A 104 -6.11 10.84 28.07
CA TYR A 104 -6.05 10.38 26.67
C TYR A 104 -6.45 11.44 25.65
N TYR A 105 -6.60 12.69 26.09
CA TYR A 105 -6.94 13.84 25.24
C TYR A 105 -6.01 14.99 25.58
N GLN A 106 -4.72 14.73 25.84
CA GLN A 106 -3.80 15.78 26.25
C GLN A 106 -3.43 16.70 25.08
N TRP A 107 -2.92 17.87 25.44
CA TRP A 107 -2.42 18.86 24.51
C TRP A 107 -1.01 18.49 24.04
N SER A 108 -0.81 18.43 22.73
CA SER A 108 0.51 18.08 22.15
C SER A 108 1.52 19.23 22.12
N GLY A 109 1.07 20.48 22.21
CA GLY A 109 1.94 21.64 21.95
C GLY A 109 2.34 21.79 20.48
N GLY A 110 1.74 21.02 19.58
CA GLY A 110 2.08 20.99 18.16
C GLY A 110 1.08 21.68 17.24
N VAL A 111 1.49 21.76 15.98
CA VAL A 111 0.60 21.99 14.82
C VAL A 111 0.60 20.73 13.99
N ILE A 112 -0.56 20.24 13.57
CA ILE A 112 -0.71 19.06 12.73
C ILE A 112 -1.19 19.41 11.33
N ALA A 113 -0.85 18.54 10.38
CA ALA A 113 -1.31 18.57 9.01
C ALA A 113 -1.30 17.15 8.44
N LEU A 114 -1.97 16.97 7.30
CA LEU A 114 -1.91 15.72 6.54
C LEU A 114 -1.03 15.91 5.30
N THR A 115 -0.26 14.88 4.96
CA THR A 115 0.35 14.76 3.63
C THR A 115 -0.71 14.44 2.57
N LYS A 116 -0.32 14.41 1.29
CA LYS A 116 -1.06 13.62 0.28
C LYS A 116 -1.02 12.13 0.65
N PRO A 117 -1.94 11.30 0.14
CA PRO A 117 -1.92 9.86 0.39
C PRO A 117 -0.59 9.20 0.02
N VAL A 118 -0.09 8.36 0.91
CA VAL A 118 1.14 7.57 0.77
C VAL A 118 0.78 6.11 1.03
N GLU A 119 1.26 5.23 0.17
CA GLU A 119 1.09 3.79 0.39
C GLU A 119 1.91 3.38 1.61
N GLY A 120 1.31 2.67 2.57
CA GLY A 120 1.98 2.25 3.79
C GLY A 120 3.28 1.46 3.54
N SER A 121 3.34 0.69 2.45
CA SER A 121 4.51 -0.08 2.01
C SER A 121 5.73 0.78 1.68
N ARG A 122 5.53 2.08 1.42
CA ARG A 122 6.61 3.06 1.22
C ARG A 122 7.20 3.57 2.54
N LEU A 123 6.51 3.39 3.65
CA LEU A 123 6.97 3.78 4.98
C LEU A 123 7.85 2.66 5.52
N THR A 124 9.15 2.72 5.22
CA THR A 124 10.12 1.66 5.55
C THR A 124 10.89 1.94 6.85
N SER A 125 10.81 3.17 7.37
CA SER A 125 11.28 3.58 8.70
C SER A 125 10.66 4.92 9.09
N LEU A 126 10.86 5.35 10.34
CA LEU A 126 10.47 6.69 10.78
C LEU A 126 11.21 7.78 9.98
N GLU A 127 12.51 7.58 9.69
CA GLU A 127 13.30 8.51 8.89
C GLU A 127 12.74 8.67 7.47
N GLU A 128 12.32 7.57 6.85
CA GLU A 128 11.71 7.60 5.52
C GLU A 128 10.34 8.30 5.53
N ALA A 129 9.51 8.02 6.54
CA ALA A 129 8.25 8.73 6.73
C ALA A 129 8.48 10.24 6.91
N ASN A 130 9.45 10.63 7.74
CA ASN A 130 9.85 12.02 7.93
C ASN A 130 10.38 12.66 6.65
N ARG A 131 11.17 11.94 5.83
CA ARG A 131 11.64 12.43 4.53
C ARG A 131 10.46 12.75 3.61
N ILE A 132 9.51 11.82 3.48
CA ILE A 132 8.31 12.00 2.64
C ILE A 132 7.46 13.18 3.14
N ILE A 133 7.29 13.31 4.46
CA ILE A 133 6.56 14.41 5.09
C ILE A 133 7.23 15.76 4.78
N GLN A 134 8.55 15.85 4.93
CA GLN A 134 9.29 17.09 4.70
C GLN A 134 9.31 17.49 3.23
N GLU A 135 9.31 16.53 2.30
CA GLU A 135 9.16 16.81 0.86
C GLU A 135 7.81 17.47 0.53
N GLN A 136 6.76 17.16 1.29
CA GLN A 136 5.42 17.65 1.02
C GLN A 136 5.04 18.91 1.82
N LEU A 137 5.52 19.02 3.06
CA LEU A 137 5.13 20.06 4.01
C LEU A 137 6.28 21.01 4.39
N GLY A 138 7.51 20.67 4.00
CA GLY A 138 8.72 21.44 4.27
C GLY A 138 9.45 21.04 5.55
N PRO A 139 10.59 21.70 5.86
CA PRO A 139 11.44 21.34 6.99
C PRO A 139 10.76 21.44 8.36
N GLY A 140 11.13 20.51 9.25
CA GLY A 140 10.69 20.46 10.65
C GLY A 140 9.28 19.90 10.85
N TRP A 141 8.67 19.32 9.82
CA TRP A 141 7.53 18.43 9.95
C TRP A 141 8.00 16.99 10.11
N GLU A 142 7.41 16.26 11.04
CA GLU A 142 7.73 14.87 11.35
C GLU A 142 6.44 14.06 11.47
N MET A 143 6.52 12.75 11.42
CA MET A 143 5.37 11.88 11.65
C MET A 143 4.91 12.07 13.10
N ALA A 144 3.61 12.24 13.27
CA ALA A 144 3.01 12.30 14.59
C ALA A 144 3.14 10.93 15.26
N GLU A 145 3.44 10.98 16.55
CA GLU A 145 3.70 9.84 17.39
C GLU A 145 2.54 9.66 18.37
N PHE A 146 2.22 8.41 18.67
CA PHE A 146 1.09 8.00 19.51
C PHE A 146 1.05 8.73 20.87
N HIS A 147 2.21 9.02 21.46
CA HIS A 147 2.37 9.68 22.74
C HIS A 147 2.62 11.20 22.64
N ASP A 148 2.46 11.82 21.47
CA ASP A 148 2.59 13.28 21.30
C ASP A 148 1.61 14.07 22.19
N GLY A 149 0.54 13.44 22.68
CA GLY A 149 -0.28 13.93 23.79
C GLY A 149 -0.65 12.82 24.75
N TRP A 150 0.36 12.18 25.34
CA TRP A 150 0.26 11.06 26.29
C TRP A 150 -0.11 9.72 25.67
N GLY A 151 -1.23 9.61 24.95
CA GLY A 151 -1.59 8.34 24.31
C GLY A 151 -3.05 8.29 23.86
N TRP A 152 -3.33 7.41 22.89
CA TRP A 152 -4.63 7.13 22.28
C TRP A 152 -5.29 8.28 21.51
N ASN A 153 -5.18 9.53 21.96
CA ASN A 153 -5.60 10.72 21.24
C ASN A 153 -4.79 11.94 21.73
N PHE A 154 -4.73 12.99 20.92
CA PHE A 154 -4.23 14.29 21.38
C PHE A 154 -4.94 15.44 20.68
N TRP A 155 -4.91 16.61 21.33
CA TRP A 155 -5.27 17.88 20.71
C TRP A 155 -4.04 18.59 20.16
N ALA A 156 -4.21 19.24 19.02
CA ALA A 156 -3.21 20.10 18.38
C ALA A 156 -3.89 21.21 17.58
N TYR A 157 -3.14 22.24 17.23
CA TYR A 157 -3.59 23.18 16.20
C TYR A 157 -3.59 22.49 14.83
N GLY A 158 -4.61 22.72 14.02
CA GLY A 158 -4.66 22.21 12.65
C GLY A 158 -6.08 21.88 12.22
N ASP A 159 -6.33 21.98 10.91
CA ASP A 159 -7.61 21.65 10.31
C ASP A 159 -7.50 20.32 9.56
N ILE A 160 -7.94 19.24 10.22
CA ILE A 160 -7.93 17.88 9.65
C ILE A 160 -9.32 17.58 9.09
N ALA A 161 -9.40 16.98 7.90
CA ALA A 161 -10.70 16.61 7.32
C ALA A 161 -11.39 15.51 8.14
N HIS A 162 -12.72 15.53 8.18
CA HIS A 162 -13.52 14.44 8.76
C HIS A 162 -13.40 13.16 7.92
N ASP A 163 -13.69 12.01 8.54
CA ASP A 163 -13.79 10.69 7.91
C ASP A 163 -12.54 10.18 7.17
N GLN A 164 -11.37 10.73 7.50
CA GLN A 164 -10.09 10.33 6.92
C GLN A 164 -9.27 9.53 7.92
N HIS A 165 -8.87 8.31 7.53
CA HIS A 165 -7.81 7.56 8.22
C HIS A 165 -6.44 8.09 7.79
N PHE A 166 -5.49 8.06 8.72
CA PHE A 166 -4.10 8.42 8.47
C PHE A 166 -3.13 7.53 9.23
N TRP A 167 -1.95 7.35 8.65
CA TRP A 167 -0.83 6.67 9.31
C TRP A 167 -0.34 7.49 10.50
N VAL A 168 -0.13 6.82 11.62
CA VAL A 168 0.46 7.37 12.85
C VAL A 168 1.56 6.43 13.36
N PHE A 169 2.61 6.99 13.95
CA PHE A 169 3.76 6.24 14.43
C PHE A 169 3.58 5.87 15.92
N ILE A 170 4.05 4.68 16.32
CA ILE A 170 4.21 4.29 17.73
C ILE A 170 5.62 3.74 17.96
N ASN A 171 6.31 4.26 18.97
CA ASN A 171 7.73 3.95 19.20
C ASN A 171 7.98 2.71 20.06
N ASP A 172 6.97 2.23 20.78
CA ASP A 172 7.09 1.18 21.80
C ASP A 172 6.30 -0.09 21.45
N GLN A 173 5.67 -0.14 20.27
CA GLN A 173 4.95 -1.30 19.75
C GLN A 173 5.26 -1.56 18.27
N PRO A 174 5.22 -2.83 17.82
CA PRO A 174 5.45 -3.21 16.42
C PRO A 174 4.16 -3.08 15.60
N ALA A 175 3.60 -1.87 15.52
CA ALA A 175 2.37 -1.60 14.77
C ALA A 175 2.59 -0.59 13.62
N ASN A 176 3.84 -0.29 13.27
CA ASN A 176 4.14 0.58 12.15
C ASN A 176 4.23 -0.22 10.84
N PRO A 177 4.01 0.42 9.68
CA PRO A 177 4.11 -0.28 8.40
C PRO A 177 5.43 -1.03 8.15
N TRP A 178 6.52 -0.60 8.78
CA TRP A 178 7.86 -1.17 8.62
C TRP A 178 8.26 -2.25 9.64
N ASP A 179 7.59 -2.34 10.80
CA ASP A 179 7.98 -3.26 11.88
C ASP A 179 6.86 -4.20 12.34
N SER A 180 5.64 -4.03 11.81
CA SER A 180 4.53 -4.93 12.12
C SER A 180 4.75 -6.36 11.64
N VAL A 181 4.22 -7.30 12.43
CA VAL A 181 4.28 -8.72 12.13
C VAL A 181 3.38 -9.01 10.92
N PRO A 182 3.92 -9.55 9.81
CA PRO A 182 3.10 -9.92 8.66
C PRO A 182 2.12 -11.05 9.01
N GLU A 183 0.84 -10.88 8.68
CA GLU A 183 -0.21 -11.88 8.86
C GLU A 183 -0.24 -12.90 7.70
#